data_AF-A0A925XQ66-F1
#
_entry.id   AF-A0A925XQ66-F1
#
_cell.length_a   1.000
_cell.length_b   1.000
_cell.length_c   1.000
_cell.angle_alpha   90.00
_cell.angle_beta   90.00
_cell.angle_gamma   90.00
#
_symmetry.space_group_name_H-M   'P 1'
#
loop_
_entity.id
_entity.type
_entity.pdbx_description
1 polymer ?
#
loop_
_entity_poly.entity_id
_entity_poly.type
_entity_poly.pdbx_seq_one_letter_code
_entity_poly.pdbx_strand_id
1 'polypeptide(L)'
;MNLPSLWKRRVFVYLSALGMMGILASCSNSDDDNSPPPTVPALPIGPANAGTPPVHTLGNAANGQIVFRFETFGNERFWTDAIRLPAGMVAANVTPLQALQLGLHVDIDAVPAATRTALMAELAADPT
;
A
#
# COMPACT_ATOMS: atom_id res chain seq x y z
N MET A 1 -72.33 5.46 36.48
CA MET A 1 -71.80 6.76 36.00
C MET A 1 -70.54 6.49 35.19
N ASN A 2 -70.55 6.79 33.89
CA ASN A 2 -69.44 6.53 32.96
C ASN A 2 -68.87 7.89 32.54
N LEU A 3 -67.64 8.22 32.95
CA LEU A 3 -67.02 9.53 32.63
C LEU A 3 -66.33 9.48 31.25
N PRO A 4 -66.47 10.52 30.40
CA PRO A 4 -66.04 10.48 29.00
C PRO A 4 -64.52 10.58 28.81
N SER A 5 -64.03 9.73 27.90
CA SER A 5 -62.64 9.44 27.52
C SER A 5 -61.84 10.58 26.86
N LEU A 6 -62.33 11.83 26.92
CA LEU A 6 -61.77 12.96 26.16
C LEU A 6 -60.75 13.81 26.95
N TRP A 7 -60.49 13.50 28.22
CA TRP A 7 -59.52 14.25 29.03
C TRP A 7 -58.09 13.71 28.97
N LYS A 8 -57.88 12.45 28.56
CA LYS A 8 -56.55 11.83 28.46
C LYS A 8 -55.70 12.32 27.28
N ARG A 9 -56.29 12.99 26.28
CA ARG A 9 -55.58 13.44 25.07
C ARG A 9 -54.98 14.84 25.16
N ARG A 10 -55.36 15.66 26.15
CA ARG A 10 -54.86 17.06 26.27
C ARG A 10 -53.67 17.20 27.22
N VAL A 11 -53.44 16.23 28.10
CA VAL A 11 -52.27 16.19 29.00
C VAL A 11 -50.99 15.80 28.26
N PHE A 12 -51.09 15.04 27.16
CA PHE A 12 -49.94 14.53 26.42
C PHE A 12 -49.23 15.60 25.53
N VAL A 13 -49.88 16.74 25.29
CA VAL A 13 -49.34 17.79 24.39
C VAL A 13 -48.47 18.82 25.13
N TYR A 14 -48.52 18.87 26.46
CA TYR A 14 -47.70 19.82 27.24
C TYR A 14 -46.33 19.25 27.69
N LEU A 15 -46.03 17.98 27.40
CA LEU A 15 -44.75 17.35 27.77
C LEU A 15 -43.68 17.44 26.67
N SER A 16 -43.86 18.28 25.65
CA SER A 16 -42.95 18.42 24.50
C SER A 16 -42.24 19.78 24.41
N ALA A 17 -42.17 20.56 25.50
CA ALA A 17 -41.64 21.93 25.48
C ALA A 17 -40.56 22.26 26.53
N LEU A 18 -39.95 21.27 27.20
CA LEU A 18 -38.82 21.48 28.10
C LEU A 18 -37.75 20.40 27.88
N GLY A 19 -36.75 20.74 27.06
CA GLY A 19 -35.61 19.86 26.78
C GLY A 19 -34.63 20.44 25.77
N MET A 20 -34.40 21.76 25.77
CA MET A 20 -33.25 22.38 25.11
C MET A 20 -32.26 22.79 26.21
N MET A 21 -31.30 21.92 26.51
CA MET A 21 -30.12 22.25 27.31
C MET A 21 -29.01 21.24 26.99
N GLY A 22 -27.85 21.76 26.60
CA GLY A 22 -26.89 21.08 25.75
C GLY A 22 -26.00 20.04 26.42
N ILE A 23 -25.41 19.21 25.55
CA ILE A 23 -24.13 18.54 25.76
C ILE A 23 -23.43 18.48 24.39
N LEU A 24 -22.68 19.53 24.02
CA LEU A 24 -21.53 19.36 23.12
C LEU A 24 -20.31 19.15 24.02
N ALA A 25 -20.23 17.96 24.62
CA ALA A 25 -19.05 17.53 25.34
C ALA A 25 -18.08 16.91 24.33
N SER A 26 -17.17 17.76 23.87
CA SER A 26 -15.74 17.46 23.72
C SER A 26 -15.38 16.06 23.21
N CYS A 27 -14.98 15.97 21.94
CA CYS A 27 -13.99 14.97 21.55
C CYS A 27 -12.65 15.41 22.16
N SER A 28 -12.41 15.08 23.43
CA SER A 28 -11.08 15.16 24.03
C SER A 28 -10.34 13.87 23.68
N ASN A 29 -9.54 13.89 22.61
CA ASN A 29 -8.50 12.88 22.39
C ASN A 29 -7.17 13.51 22.82
N SER A 30 -6.91 13.48 24.12
CA SER A 30 -5.57 13.69 24.66
C SER A 30 -4.99 12.30 24.89
N ASP A 31 -3.95 11.94 24.14
CA ASP A 31 -2.70 11.42 24.71
C ASP A 31 -1.64 11.32 23.61
N ASP A 32 -0.61 12.12 23.83
CA ASP A 32 0.63 12.24 23.09
C ASP A 32 1.53 11.02 23.33
N ASP A 33 1.39 9.97 22.51
CA ASP A 33 2.45 8.94 22.39
C ASP A 33 3.48 9.37 21.34
N ASN A 34 4.19 10.47 21.62
CA ASN A 34 5.41 10.83 20.87
C ASN A 34 6.65 10.40 21.66
N SER A 35 6.68 9.13 22.05
CA SER A 35 7.94 8.50 22.47
C SER A 35 8.79 8.30 21.22
N PRO A 36 10.03 8.85 21.15
CA PRO A 36 10.89 8.61 20.01
C PRO A 36 11.13 7.09 19.87
N PRO A 37 11.09 6.52 18.65
CA PRO A 37 11.38 5.12 18.45
C PRO A 37 12.80 4.82 18.95
N PRO A 38 13.05 3.59 19.45
CA PRO A 38 14.39 3.19 19.87
C PRO A 38 15.37 3.43 18.72
N THR A 39 16.48 4.11 19.04
CA THR A 39 17.54 4.45 18.09
C THR A 39 18.17 3.16 17.56
N VAL A 40 17.68 2.65 16.44
CA VAL A 40 18.34 1.59 15.70
C VAL A 40 19.60 2.17 15.05
N PRO A 41 20.80 1.59 15.25
CA PRO A 41 22.00 2.06 14.58
C PRO A 41 21.80 1.94 13.07
N ALA A 42 21.91 3.08 12.38
CA ALA A 42 21.76 3.16 10.93
C ALA A 42 22.84 2.27 10.27
N LEU A 43 22.41 1.16 9.67
CA LEU A 43 23.30 0.38 8.82
C LEU A 43 23.60 1.19 7.55
N PRO A 44 24.85 1.28 7.07
CA PRO A 44 25.28 2.18 5.98
C PRO A 44 24.77 1.85 4.55
N ILE A 45 23.58 1.27 4.40
CA ILE A 45 23.09 0.73 3.13
C ILE A 45 22.13 1.70 2.43
N GLY A 46 22.54 2.95 2.25
CA GLY A 46 21.78 3.97 1.52
C GLY A 46 22.52 5.30 1.37
N PRO A 47 22.16 6.15 0.39
CA PRO A 47 22.80 7.45 0.20
C PRO A 47 22.70 8.31 1.46
N ALA A 48 23.80 9.00 1.81
CA ALA A 48 24.03 9.70 3.08
C ALA A 48 23.07 10.88 3.40
N ASN A 49 22.02 11.08 2.59
CA ASN A 49 21.00 12.09 2.80
C ASN A 49 19.65 11.44 3.13
N ALA A 50 19.62 10.57 4.14
CA ALA A 50 18.40 10.34 4.87
C ALA A 50 18.26 11.49 5.88
N GLY A 51 17.71 12.63 5.42
CA GLY A 51 17.09 13.57 6.35
C GLY A 51 16.08 12.83 7.23
N THR A 52 15.58 13.48 8.29
CA THR A 52 14.53 12.89 9.15
C THR A 52 13.46 12.25 8.25
N PRO A 53 13.22 10.93 8.32
CA PRO A 53 12.26 10.28 7.45
C PRO A 53 10.96 11.06 7.47
N PRO A 54 10.34 11.36 6.32
CA PRO A 54 9.05 12.02 6.30
C PRO A 54 8.12 11.23 7.22
N VAL A 55 7.64 11.85 8.29
CA VAL A 55 6.64 11.22 9.15
C VAL A 55 5.37 11.18 8.30
N HIS A 56 5.11 10.03 7.71
CA HIS A 56 3.85 9.78 7.04
C HIS A 56 2.74 9.85 8.10
N THR A 57 1.90 10.87 8.04
CA THR A 57 0.78 11.08 8.98
C THR A 57 -0.29 9.99 8.87
N LEU A 58 -0.24 9.18 7.80
CA LEU A 58 -1.13 8.06 7.54
C LEU A 58 -0.31 6.81 7.21
N GLY A 59 -0.72 5.68 7.79
CA GLY A 59 -0.12 4.37 7.52
C GLY A 59 1.02 3.99 8.46
N ASN A 60 1.43 2.72 8.39
CA ASN A 60 2.54 2.17 9.16
C ASN A 60 3.72 1.95 8.20
N ALA A 61 4.82 2.69 8.39
CA ALA A 61 5.99 2.63 7.52
C ALA A 61 6.64 1.23 7.48
N ALA A 62 6.69 0.52 8.61
CA ALA A 62 7.22 -0.84 8.66
C ALA A 62 6.35 -1.81 7.84
N ASN A 63 5.02 -1.70 7.96
CA ASN A 63 4.11 -2.51 7.14
C ASN A 63 4.17 -2.11 5.65
N GLY A 64 4.28 -0.81 5.37
CA GLY A 64 4.45 -0.29 4.01
C GLY A 64 5.72 -0.82 3.34
N GLN A 65 6.82 -0.97 4.09
CA GLN A 65 8.05 -1.57 3.59
C GLN A 65 7.85 -3.05 3.21
N ILE A 66 7.13 -3.82 4.02
CA ILE A 66 6.80 -5.23 3.71
C ILE A 66 5.94 -5.31 2.45
N VAL A 67 4.86 -4.52 2.38
CA VAL A 67 3.98 -4.46 1.21
C VAL A 67 4.78 -4.10 -0.04
N PHE A 68 5.58 -3.04 0.01
CA PHE A 68 6.36 -2.60 -1.16
C PHE A 68 7.35 -3.65 -1.66
N ARG A 69 7.97 -4.42 -0.76
CA ARG A 69 9.01 -5.41 -1.13
C ARG A 69 8.45 -6.73 -1.64
N PHE A 70 7.27 -7.13 -1.19
CA PHE A 70 6.79 -8.50 -1.39
C PHE A 70 5.43 -8.60 -2.08
N GLU A 71 4.63 -7.54 -2.08
CA GLU A 71 3.37 -7.54 -2.82
C GLU A 71 3.62 -7.17 -4.28
N THR A 72 2.86 -7.81 -5.16
CA THR A 72 3.00 -7.63 -6.62
C THR A 72 2.11 -6.49 -7.15
N PHE A 73 1.35 -5.82 -6.27
CA PHE A 73 0.39 -4.74 -6.56
C PHE A 73 -0.77 -5.12 -7.48
N GLY A 74 -0.87 -6.39 -7.90
CA GLY A 74 -2.01 -6.92 -8.65
C GLY A 74 -2.09 -6.40 -10.09
N ASN A 75 -1.01 -5.81 -10.61
CA ASN A 75 -0.98 -5.24 -11.96
C ASN A 75 -0.34 -6.18 -12.99
N GLU A 76 0.03 -7.40 -12.61
CA GLU A 76 0.73 -8.36 -13.47
C GLU A 76 -0.17 -8.75 -14.63
N ARG A 77 -1.46 -9.03 -14.34
CA ARG A 77 -2.48 -9.34 -15.35
C ARG A 77 -2.61 -8.25 -16.41
N PHE A 78 -2.44 -6.98 -16.04
CA PHE A 78 -2.49 -5.89 -17.01
C PHE A 78 -1.33 -6.01 -18.01
N TRP A 79 -0.12 -6.27 -17.52
CA TRP A 79 1.07 -6.40 -18.38
C TRP A 79 1.09 -7.71 -19.18
N THR A 80 0.60 -8.82 -18.61
CA THR A 80 0.61 -10.15 -19.27
C THR A 80 -0.60 -10.41 -20.16
N ASP A 81 -1.80 -9.98 -19.76
CA ASP A 81 -3.04 -10.40 -20.42
C ASP A 81 -3.64 -9.24 -21.24
N ALA A 82 -3.64 -8.01 -20.71
CA ALA A 82 -4.20 -6.86 -21.42
C ALA A 82 -3.25 -6.32 -22.49
N ILE A 83 -2.00 -6.00 -22.12
CA ILE A 83 -0.98 -5.51 -23.06
C ILE A 83 -0.24 -6.67 -23.76
N ARG A 84 -0.23 -7.87 -23.15
CA ARG A 84 0.46 -9.05 -23.70
C ARG A 84 1.93 -8.80 -24.02
N LEU A 85 2.62 -8.08 -23.12
CA LEU A 85 4.02 -7.69 -23.32
C LEU A 85 4.94 -8.87 -23.68
N PRO A 86 4.84 -10.07 -23.05
CA PRO A 86 5.66 -11.22 -23.46
C PRO A 86 5.42 -11.65 -24.91
N ALA A 87 4.17 -11.63 -25.38
CA ALA A 87 3.85 -11.98 -26.76
C ALA A 87 4.38 -10.93 -27.75
N GLY A 88 4.36 -9.65 -27.37
CA GLY A 88 4.96 -8.56 -28.13
C GLY A 88 6.48 -8.73 -28.30
N MET A 89 7.18 -9.13 -27.23
CA MET A 89 8.63 -9.41 -27.29
C MET A 89 8.95 -10.57 -28.23
N VAL A 90 8.15 -11.64 -28.18
CA VAL A 90 8.31 -12.79 -29.10
C VAL A 90 8.04 -12.37 -30.53
N ALA A 91 6.98 -11.60 -30.79
CA ALA A 91 6.65 -11.11 -32.13
C ALA A 91 7.73 -10.19 -32.70
N ALA A 92 8.37 -9.38 -31.85
CA ALA A 92 9.49 -8.52 -32.21
C ALA A 92 10.83 -9.27 -32.32
N ASN A 93 10.87 -10.59 -32.08
CA ASN A 93 12.07 -11.41 -32.05
C ASN A 93 13.17 -10.84 -31.14
N VAL A 94 12.76 -10.28 -29.99
CA VAL A 94 13.71 -9.74 -29.01
C VAL A 94 14.55 -10.89 -28.45
N THR A 95 15.86 -10.83 -28.65
CA THR A 95 16.78 -11.83 -28.12
C THR A 95 17.00 -11.61 -26.61
N PRO A 96 17.42 -12.64 -25.85
CA PRO A 96 17.74 -12.47 -24.43
C PRO A 96 18.78 -11.36 -24.19
N LEU A 97 19.78 -11.22 -25.07
CA LEU A 97 20.79 -10.16 -24.96
C LEU A 97 20.19 -8.77 -25.17
N GLN A 98 19.34 -8.60 -26.19
CA GLN A 98 18.61 -7.34 -26.41
C GLN A 98 17.71 -7.01 -25.23
N ALA A 99 17.04 -7.99 -24.64
CA ALA A 99 16.20 -7.77 -23.46
C ALA A 99 17.03 -7.25 -22.26
N LEU A 100 18.21 -7.82 -22.04
CA LEU A 100 19.14 -7.34 -20.99
C LEU A 100 19.62 -5.91 -21.27
N GLN A 101 19.96 -5.58 -22.52
CA GLN A 101 20.34 -4.21 -22.92
C GLN A 101 19.20 -3.20 -22.75
N LEU A 102 17.96 -3.61 -22.95
CA LEU A 102 16.76 -2.80 -22.68
C LEU A 102 16.48 -2.61 -21.18
N GLY A 103 17.29 -3.20 -20.30
CA GLY A 103 17.16 -3.09 -18.85
C GLY A 103 16.21 -4.12 -18.22
N LEU A 104 15.89 -5.21 -18.93
CA LEU A 104 15.12 -6.29 -18.33
C LEU A 104 15.93 -6.93 -17.20
N HIS A 105 15.39 -6.87 -15.98
CA HIS A 105 16.01 -7.51 -14.84
C HIS A 105 15.73 -9.02 -14.84
N VAL A 106 16.77 -9.82 -14.61
CA VAL A 106 16.68 -11.28 -14.54
C VAL A 106 17.16 -11.73 -13.17
N ASP A 107 16.29 -12.41 -12.43
CA ASP A 107 16.67 -13.12 -11.22
C ASP A 107 17.44 -14.39 -11.60
N ILE A 108 18.75 -14.38 -11.42
CA ILE A 108 19.62 -15.47 -11.86
C ILE A 108 19.39 -16.75 -11.05
N ASP A 109 18.95 -16.64 -9.79
CA ASP A 109 18.75 -17.77 -8.89
C ASP A 109 17.46 -18.53 -9.22
N ALA A 110 16.47 -17.83 -9.78
CA ALA A 110 15.24 -18.44 -10.31
C ALA A 110 15.42 -19.09 -11.70
N VAL A 111 16.50 -18.76 -12.43
CA VAL A 111 16.73 -19.27 -13.79
C VAL A 111 17.34 -20.68 -13.75
N PRO A 112 16.81 -21.65 -14.54
CA PRO A 112 17.39 -23.00 -14.64
C PRO A 112 18.87 -22.98 -15.04
N ALA A 113 19.66 -23.88 -14.46
CA ALA A 113 21.11 -23.93 -14.65
C ALA A 113 21.53 -24.01 -16.13
N ALA A 114 20.81 -24.78 -16.95
CA ALA A 114 21.09 -24.90 -18.39
C ALA A 114 20.93 -23.55 -19.13
N THR A 115 19.87 -22.80 -18.83
CA THR A 115 19.60 -21.48 -19.40
C THR A 115 20.64 -20.47 -18.95
N ARG A 116 21.07 -20.53 -17.68
CA ARG A 116 22.15 -19.70 -17.14
C ARG A 116 23.46 -19.91 -17.92
N THR A 117 23.85 -21.17 -18.13
CA THR A 117 25.06 -21.49 -18.91
C THR A 117 24.98 -20.96 -20.34
N ALA A 118 23.81 -21.09 -21.00
CA ALA A 118 23.61 -20.56 -22.34
C ALA A 118 23.72 -19.02 -22.37
N LEU A 119 23.08 -18.33 -21.42
CA LEU A 119 23.16 -16.86 -21.30
C LEU A 119 24.60 -16.39 -21.05
N MET A 120 25.36 -17.09 -20.22
CA MET A 120 26.76 -16.76 -19.96
C MET A 120 27.66 -16.97 -21.20
N ALA A 121 27.39 -18.02 -21.99
CA ALA A 121 28.11 -18.26 -23.23
C ALA A 121 27.87 -17.16 -24.26
N GLU A 122 26.62 -16.71 -24.40
CA GLU A 122 26.25 -15.60 -25.29
C GLU A 122 26.87 -14.27 -24.81
N LEU A 123 26.77 -13.93 -23.53
CA LEU A 123 27.36 -12.70 -22.99
C LEU A 123 28.90 -12.67 -23.08
N ALA A 124 29.56 -13.83 -23.04
CA ALA A 124 31.00 -13.92 -23.27
C ALA A 124 31.39 -13.71 -24.74
N ALA A 125 30.48 -14.00 -25.67
CA ALA A 125 30.69 -13.77 -27.11
C ALA A 125 30.40 -12.32 -27.51
N ASP A 126 29.49 -11.63 -26.81
CA ASP A 126 29.14 -10.22 -27.07
C ASP A 126 29.02 -9.41 -25.75
N PRO A 127 30.10 -8.72 -25.32
CA PRO A 127 30.13 -7.98 -24.05
C PRO A 127 29.54 -6.56 -24.11
N THR A 128 28.79 -6.20 -25.16
CA THR A 128 28.33 -4.83 -25.41
C THR A 128 27.01 -4.43 -24.76
#